data_AF-A0A1G0M724-F1
#
_entry.id   AF-A0A1G0M724-F1
#
_cell.length_a   1.000
_cell.length_b   1.000
_cell.length_c   1.000
_cell.angle_alpha   90.00
_cell.angle_beta   90.00
_cell.angle_gamma   90.00
#
_symmetry.space_group_name_H-M   'P 1'
#
loop_
_entity.id
_entity.type
_entity.pdbx_description
1 polymer ?
#
loop_
_entity_poly.entity_id
_entity_poly.type
_entity_poly.pdbx_seq_one_letter_code
_entity_poly.pdbx_strand_id
1 'polypeptide(L)'
;MNYMDEYRDRRTVLGLAERIGKLASGRTAPMTFMEVCGTHTMAIYQYGIRSLLPPEVRLISGPGCPVCVTPNGYVDKAVAYSRLPETIIATFGDMVRVPGSSSCLMEERARGRDVRVVYSPLDAVSLAERNPGKRVVFVGVGFETTAPTIAGSILAAHARGVDNYFVLAAHKTIPIPMQLLSADPELAIDGYLCPAHVSAIIGADSYSFLASEQRVPCVVTGFEPTDIMQGVEMLVRQVVEGRSEVEIEYSRVVKREGNRKAQQILAEVFVPFDAEWRGIGVIPGSGLEIAPAYAAYDAEKAIPVAVEEPREHKGCLCGEILKGKVTPFECPLFAAACTPEAPVGACMVSSEGTCAAAYKYGR
;
A
#
# COMPACT_ATOMS: atom_id res chain seq x y z
N MET A 1 -10.97 25.57 10.13
CA MET A 1 -11.70 24.90 11.24
C MET A 1 -10.98 23.60 11.52
N ASN A 2 -10.68 23.32 12.79
CA ASN A 2 -9.91 22.15 13.18
C ASN A 2 -10.86 20.94 13.26
N TYR A 3 -11.18 20.35 12.11
CA TYR A 3 -12.15 19.24 11.99
C TYR A 3 -11.73 17.96 12.73
N MET A 4 -10.46 17.84 13.14
CA MET A 4 -9.91 16.65 13.78
C MET A 4 -10.59 16.27 15.10
N ASP A 5 -11.06 17.24 15.89
CA ASP A 5 -11.67 16.95 17.20
C ASP A 5 -13.06 16.34 17.07
N GLU A 6 -13.82 16.70 16.02
CA GLU A 6 -15.17 16.18 15.76
C GLU A 6 -15.13 14.71 15.29
N TYR A 7 -14.17 14.35 14.42
CA TYR A 7 -14.03 12.98 13.91
C TYR A 7 -13.31 12.03 14.88
N ARG A 8 -12.89 12.52 16.05
CA ARG A 8 -12.31 11.73 17.15
C ARG A 8 -13.19 11.71 18.40
N ASP A 9 -14.41 12.23 18.31
CA ASP A 9 -15.32 12.28 19.44
C ASP A 9 -15.73 10.88 19.92
N ARG A 10 -15.34 10.57 21.17
CA ARG A 10 -15.58 9.26 21.79
C ARG A 10 -17.06 8.90 21.84
N ARG A 11 -17.94 9.87 22.10
CA ARG A 11 -19.38 9.61 22.22
C ARG A 11 -19.96 9.18 20.88
N THR A 12 -19.50 9.80 19.79
CA THR A 12 -19.89 9.48 18.43
C THR A 12 -19.42 8.08 18.04
N VAL A 13 -18.15 7.76 18.29
CA VAL A 13 -17.57 6.43 18.03
C VAL A 13 -18.31 5.32 18.78
N LEU A 14 -18.61 5.51 20.07
CA LEU A 14 -19.37 4.53 20.85
C LEU A 14 -20.83 4.41 20.38
N GLY A 15 -21.45 5.52 19.98
CA GLY A 15 -22.79 5.50 19.40
C GLY A 15 -22.85 4.75 18.05
N LEU A 16 -21.79 4.85 17.24
CA LEU A 16 -21.62 4.06 16.02
C LEU A 16 -21.49 2.56 16.32
N ALA A 17 -20.66 2.19 17.31
CA ALA A 17 -20.51 0.81 17.74
C ALA A 17 -21.84 0.18 18.18
N GLU A 18 -22.65 0.92 18.95
CA GLU A 18 -23.99 0.46 19.37
C GLU A 18 -24.92 0.24 18.17
N ARG A 19 -24.91 1.15 17.19
CA ARG A 19 -25.71 1.01 15.96
C ARG A 19 -25.29 -0.20 15.13
N ILE A 20 -23.97 -0.40 14.97
CA ILE A 20 -23.42 -1.57 14.27
C ILE A 20 -23.90 -2.86 14.97
N GLY A 21 -23.82 -2.93 16.30
CA GLY A 21 -24.32 -4.06 17.08
C GLY A 21 -25.81 -4.32 16.87
N LYS A 22 -26.64 -3.28 16.85
CA LYS A 22 -28.09 -3.42 16.58
C LYS A 22 -28.37 -3.90 15.16
N LEU A 23 -27.63 -3.41 14.16
CA LEU A 23 -27.80 -3.83 12.77
C LEU A 23 -27.35 -5.27 12.53
N ALA A 24 -26.25 -5.68 13.15
CA ALA A 24 -25.71 -7.03 13.01
C ALA A 24 -26.42 -8.08 13.89
N SER A 25 -27.26 -7.65 14.83
CA SER A 25 -27.97 -8.50 15.79
C SER A 25 -28.78 -9.60 15.10
N GLY A 26 -28.62 -10.83 15.58
CA GLY A 26 -29.38 -12.00 15.10
C GLY A 26 -28.76 -12.72 13.90
N ARG A 27 -27.61 -12.26 13.41
CA ARG A 27 -26.84 -13.01 12.41
C ARG A 27 -26.16 -14.22 13.05
N THR A 28 -26.16 -15.33 12.33
CA THR A 28 -25.51 -16.58 12.75
C THR A 28 -24.08 -16.72 12.23
N ALA A 29 -23.72 -15.95 11.20
CA ALA A 29 -22.38 -15.93 10.60
C ALA A 29 -21.81 -14.50 10.62
N PRO A 30 -20.51 -14.35 10.98
CA PRO A 30 -19.87 -13.05 11.00
C PRO A 30 -19.65 -12.51 9.58
N MET A 31 -19.80 -11.20 9.43
CA MET A 31 -19.46 -10.47 8.21
C MET A 31 -17.97 -10.12 8.25
N THR A 32 -17.22 -10.49 7.23
CA THR A 32 -15.80 -10.16 7.12
C THR A 32 -15.60 -8.97 6.20
N PHE A 33 -15.13 -7.85 6.76
CA PHE A 33 -14.70 -6.72 5.95
C PHE A 33 -13.19 -6.59 5.93
N MET A 34 -12.65 -6.30 4.75
CA MET A 34 -11.23 -6.09 4.55
C MET A 34 -10.97 -4.60 4.29
N GLU A 35 -10.01 -4.02 5.01
CA GLU A 35 -9.39 -2.76 4.58
C GLU A 35 -8.14 -3.05 3.76
N VAL A 36 -7.88 -2.22 2.74
CA VAL A 36 -6.69 -2.31 1.90
C VAL A 36 -5.93 -0.98 1.92
N CYS A 37 -5.69 -0.45 3.12
CA CYS A 37 -4.94 0.78 3.33
C CYS A 37 -4.13 0.71 4.63
N GLY A 38 -2.80 0.77 4.54
CA GLY A 38 -1.97 0.73 5.75
C GLY A 38 -2.25 1.86 6.75
N THR A 39 -2.71 3.02 6.28
CA THR A 39 -3.19 4.09 7.16
C THR A 39 -4.49 3.69 7.91
N HIS A 40 -5.43 3.00 7.26
CA HIS A 40 -6.58 2.39 7.96
C HIS A 40 -6.11 1.31 8.94
N THR A 41 -5.21 0.43 8.53
CA THR A 41 -4.62 -0.59 9.42
C THR A 41 -4.09 0.05 10.70
N MET A 42 -3.28 1.10 10.56
CA MET A 42 -2.70 1.84 11.68
C MET A 42 -3.77 2.48 12.57
N ALA A 43 -4.76 3.15 11.99
CA ALA A 43 -5.84 3.78 12.75
C ALA A 43 -6.70 2.75 13.51
N ILE A 44 -7.04 1.62 12.86
CA ILE A 44 -7.80 0.53 13.47
C ILE A 44 -7.09 -0.04 14.71
N TYR A 45 -5.77 -0.24 14.62
CA TYR A 45 -4.97 -0.66 15.76
C TYR A 45 -4.84 0.44 16.83
N GLN A 46 -4.48 1.66 16.43
CA GLN A 46 -4.25 2.79 17.34
C GLN A 46 -5.49 3.13 18.19
N TYR A 47 -6.68 3.08 17.60
CA TYR A 47 -7.93 3.40 18.28
C TYR A 47 -8.68 2.16 18.81
N GLY A 48 -8.10 0.96 18.67
CA GLY A 48 -8.70 -0.27 19.16
C GLY A 48 -10.05 -0.59 18.51
N ILE A 49 -10.29 -0.18 17.25
CA ILE A 49 -11.59 -0.28 16.57
C ILE A 49 -12.14 -1.72 16.59
N ARG A 50 -11.28 -2.72 16.41
CA ARG A 50 -11.67 -4.15 16.46
C ARG A 50 -12.33 -4.54 17.80
N SER A 51 -11.92 -3.94 18.91
CA SER A 51 -12.49 -4.22 20.24
C SER A 51 -13.86 -3.58 20.47
N LEU A 52 -14.23 -2.61 19.63
CA LEU A 52 -15.53 -1.91 19.70
C LEU A 52 -16.60 -2.60 18.86
N LEU A 53 -16.20 -3.50 17.96
CA LEU A 53 -17.11 -4.18 17.04
C LEU A 53 -17.74 -5.42 17.69
N PRO A 54 -19.00 -5.73 17.36
CA PRO A 54 -19.65 -6.94 17.84
C PRO A 54 -19.03 -8.18 17.17
N PRO A 55 -19.16 -9.38 17.75
CA PRO A 55 -18.56 -10.61 17.22
C PRO A 55 -19.04 -10.98 15.81
N GLU A 56 -20.20 -10.47 15.39
CA GLU A 56 -20.75 -10.62 14.04
C GLU A 56 -20.04 -9.77 12.98
N VAL A 57 -19.09 -8.90 13.35
CA VAL A 57 -18.32 -8.07 12.42
C VAL A 57 -16.83 -8.30 12.63
N ARG A 58 -16.17 -8.87 11.61
CA ARG A 58 -14.74 -9.14 11.58
C ARG A 58 -14.04 -8.17 10.65
N LEU A 59 -13.04 -7.44 11.15
CA LEU A 59 -12.16 -6.59 10.35
C LEU A 59 -10.79 -7.23 10.13
N ILE A 60 -10.47 -7.55 8.87
CA ILE A 60 -9.16 -8.06 8.46
C ILE A 60 -8.39 -7.01 7.65
N SER A 61 -7.07 -7.15 7.63
CA SER A 61 -6.16 -6.24 6.92
C SER A 61 -5.63 -6.92 5.67
N GLY A 62 -5.83 -6.27 4.52
CA GLY A 62 -5.36 -6.73 3.22
C GLY A 62 -4.03 -6.09 2.80
N PRO A 63 -3.67 -6.16 1.50
CA PRO A 63 -2.38 -5.73 0.98
C PRO A 63 -2.29 -4.21 0.76
N GLY A 64 -2.63 -3.42 1.79
CA GLY A 64 -2.75 -1.96 1.75
C GLY A 64 -1.46 -1.16 1.93
N CYS A 65 -0.30 -1.81 1.96
CA CYS A 65 1.00 -1.19 2.20
C CYS A 65 1.93 -1.44 1.00
N PRO A 66 2.26 -0.44 0.15
CA PRO A 66 3.01 -0.64 -1.08
C PRO A 66 4.43 -1.18 -0.83
N VAL A 67 5.05 -0.76 0.26
CA VAL A 67 6.34 -1.28 0.74
C VAL A 67 6.26 -2.76 1.10
N CYS A 68 5.19 -3.15 1.79
CA CYS A 68 5.03 -4.49 2.34
C CYS A 68 4.79 -5.53 1.23
N VAL A 69 4.08 -5.13 0.17
CA VAL A 69 3.79 -5.99 -0.99
C VAL A 69 4.91 -6.01 -2.03
N THR A 70 5.97 -5.23 -1.85
CA THR A 70 7.13 -5.22 -2.75
C THR A 70 7.99 -6.47 -2.51
N PRO A 71 8.22 -7.32 -3.53
CA PRO A 71 8.94 -8.59 -3.37
C PRO A 71 10.43 -8.37 -3.10
N ASN A 72 11.09 -9.38 -2.50
CA ASN A 72 12.54 -9.32 -2.22
C ASN A 72 13.36 -9.07 -3.48
N GLY A 73 13.00 -9.67 -4.62
CA GLY A 73 13.72 -9.47 -5.87
C GLY A 73 13.81 -8.01 -6.31
N TYR A 74 12.81 -7.18 -6.00
CA TYR A 74 12.88 -5.73 -6.25
C TYR A 74 13.86 -5.03 -5.31
N VAL A 75 13.85 -5.39 -4.02
CA VAL A 75 14.79 -4.85 -3.03
C VAL A 75 16.22 -5.25 -3.39
N ASP A 76 16.42 -6.47 -3.86
CA ASP A 76 17.70 -7.00 -4.33
C ASP A 76 18.20 -6.24 -5.56
N LYS A 77 17.32 -5.86 -6.50
CA LYS A 77 17.67 -4.94 -7.60
C LYS A 77 18.18 -3.61 -7.05
N ALA A 78 17.46 -2.98 -6.13
CA ALA A 78 17.87 -1.70 -5.53
C ALA A 78 19.24 -1.81 -4.82
N VAL A 79 19.46 -2.91 -4.09
CA VAL A 79 20.76 -3.24 -3.48
C VAL A 79 21.85 -3.42 -4.54
N ALA A 80 21.56 -4.12 -5.63
CA ALA A 80 22.52 -4.33 -6.72
C ALA A 80 22.90 -3.01 -7.40
N TYR A 81 21.92 -2.12 -7.68
CA TYR A 81 22.19 -0.77 -8.18
C TYR A 81 23.08 0.05 -7.23
N SER A 82 22.86 -0.07 -5.92
CA SER A 82 23.66 0.67 -4.92
C SER A 82 25.15 0.30 -4.95
N ARG A 83 25.48 -0.88 -5.50
CA ARG A 83 26.86 -1.40 -5.58
C ARG A 83 27.59 -0.95 -6.85
N LEU A 84 26.88 -0.39 -7.83
CA LEU A 84 27.48 0.12 -9.06
C LEU A 84 28.33 1.37 -8.78
N PRO A 85 29.45 1.57 -9.51
CA PRO A 85 30.26 2.77 -9.39
C PRO A 85 29.46 4.01 -9.85
N GLU A 86 29.78 5.17 -9.28
CA GLU A 86 29.14 6.46 -9.62
C GLU A 86 27.61 6.39 -9.65
N THR A 87 27.01 5.70 -8.67
CA THR A 87 25.56 5.54 -8.55
C THR A 87 25.09 6.01 -7.19
N ILE A 88 24.02 6.81 -7.17
CA ILE A 88 23.32 7.25 -5.96
C ILE A 88 21.95 6.59 -5.96
N ILE A 89 21.61 5.91 -4.88
CA ILE A 89 20.23 5.48 -4.64
C ILE A 89 19.47 6.60 -3.95
N ALA A 90 18.38 7.05 -4.55
CA ALA A 90 17.41 7.94 -3.93
C ALA A 90 16.18 7.13 -3.52
N THR A 91 15.70 7.28 -2.29
CA THR A 91 14.57 6.48 -1.80
C THR A 91 13.79 7.21 -0.71
N PHE A 92 12.53 6.86 -0.51
CA PHE A 92 11.79 7.25 0.68
C PHE A 92 12.32 6.50 1.91
N GLY A 93 12.08 7.05 3.11
CA GLY A 93 12.70 6.54 4.34
C GLY A 93 12.26 5.12 4.72
N ASP A 94 11.05 4.72 4.35
CA ASP A 94 10.43 3.42 4.63
C ASP A 94 11.13 2.26 3.91
N MET A 95 11.58 2.46 2.69
CA MET A 95 12.26 1.46 1.87
C MET A 95 13.71 1.18 2.33
N VAL A 96 14.33 2.10 3.09
CA VAL A 96 15.75 2.00 3.48
C VAL A 96 16.06 0.73 4.26
N ARG A 97 15.13 0.31 5.12
CA ARG A 97 15.31 -0.81 6.06
C ARG A 97 14.62 -2.09 5.61
N VAL A 98 13.98 -2.11 4.45
CA VAL A 98 13.27 -3.29 3.96
C VAL A 98 14.32 -4.37 3.66
N PRO A 99 14.24 -5.55 4.29
CA PRO A 99 15.18 -6.63 4.02
C PRO A 99 14.97 -7.16 2.61
N GLY A 100 16.07 -7.29 1.87
CA GLY A 100 16.17 -8.14 0.68
C GLY A 100 16.66 -9.54 1.06
N SER A 101 17.27 -10.23 0.11
CA SER A 101 17.75 -11.61 0.26
C SER A 101 19.01 -11.71 1.12
N SER A 102 19.97 -10.81 0.92
CA SER A 102 21.28 -10.83 1.62
C SER A 102 21.63 -9.53 2.34
N SER A 103 20.87 -8.46 2.10
CA SER A 103 21.20 -7.10 2.56
C SER A 103 19.94 -6.21 2.53
N CYS A 104 20.08 -4.97 2.97
CA CYS A 104 19.12 -3.89 2.73
C CYS A 104 19.87 -2.58 2.40
N LEU A 105 19.15 -1.56 1.93
CA LEU A 105 19.76 -0.26 1.58
C LEU A 105 20.46 0.42 2.77
N MET A 106 19.96 0.21 4.00
CA MET A 106 20.62 0.69 5.22
C MET A 106 22.00 0.04 5.42
N GLU A 107 22.11 -1.26 5.20
CA GLU A 107 23.37 -1.99 5.32
C GLU A 107 24.35 -1.59 4.21
N GLU A 108 23.86 -1.45 2.97
CA GLU A 108 24.71 -0.97 1.87
C GLU A 108 25.22 0.46 2.14
N ARG A 109 24.39 1.33 2.71
CA ARG A 109 24.83 2.65 3.18
C ARG A 109 25.93 2.55 4.23
N ALA A 110 25.79 1.65 5.20
CA ALA A 110 26.82 1.41 6.22
C ALA A 110 28.12 0.85 5.62
N ARG A 111 28.05 0.12 4.50
CA ARG A 111 29.19 -0.35 3.69
C ARG A 111 29.78 0.74 2.77
N GLY A 112 29.33 1.98 2.88
CA GLY A 112 29.86 3.13 2.13
C GLY A 112 29.18 3.38 0.78
N ARG A 113 28.06 2.73 0.46
CA ARG A 113 27.27 3.04 -0.74
C ARG A 113 26.50 4.36 -0.56
N ASP A 114 26.34 5.12 -1.65
CA ASP A 114 25.65 6.42 -1.62
C ASP A 114 24.14 6.22 -1.69
N VAL A 115 23.50 6.05 -0.53
CA VAL A 115 22.05 5.94 -0.38
C VAL A 115 21.52 7.19 0.32
N ARG A 116 20.62 7.91 -0.33
CA ARG A 116 20.05 9.18 0.14
C ARG A 116 18.55 9.07 0.29
N VAL A 117 18.06 9.51 1.46
CA VAL A 117 16.63 9.65 1.71
C VAL A 117 16.15 10.96 1.10
N VAL A 118 15.07 10.90 0.34
CA VAL A 118 14.38 12.06 -0.24
C VAL A 118 12.93 12.12 0.26
N TYR A 119 12.32 13.30 0.20
CA TYR A 119 10.93 13.49 0.63
C TYR A 119 9.97 13.60 -0.55
N SER A 120 10.49 13.90 -1.74
CA SER A 120 9.72 13.88 -2.99
C SER A 120 10.51 13.23 -4.13
N PRO A 121 9.83 12.67 -5.15
CA PRO A 121 10.49 12.22 -6.38
C PRO A 121 11.22 13.36 -7.11
N LEU A 122 10.76 14.61 -6.99
CA LEU A 122 11.43 15.77 -7.59
C LEU A 122 12.76 16.10 -6.89
N ASP A 123 12.91 15.79 -5.60
CA ASP A 123 14.19 15.94 -4.90
C ASP A 123 15.25 15.02 -5.52
N ALA A 124 14.85 13.84 -6.01
CA ALA A 124 15.74 12.90 -6.71
C ALA A 124 16.15 13.42 -8.09
N VAL A 125 15.25 14.12 -8.81
CA VAL A 125 15.61 14.84 -10.05
C VAL A 125 16.63 15.94 -9.75
N SER A 126 16.38 16.77 -8.72
CA SER A 126 17.34 17.81 -8.33
C SER A 126 18.64 17.26 -7.73
N LEU A 127 18.63 16.04 -7.22
CA LEU A 127 19.84 15.34 -6.85
C LEU A 127 20.65 14.94 -8.10
N ALA A 128 19.99 14.47 -9.15
CA ALA A 128 20.61 14.15 -10.44
C ALA A 128 21.24 15.39 -11.10
N GLU A 129 20.51 16.52 -11.15
CA GLU A 129 21.00 17.80 -11.66
C GLU A 129 22.29 18.27 -10.95
N ARG A 130 22.38 18.06 -9.63
CA ARG A 130 23.54 18.44 -8.82
C ARG A 130 24.72 17.48 -8.91
N ASN A 131 24.55 16.30 -9.50
CA ASN A 131 25.57 15.26 -9.59
C ASN A 131 25.69 14.72 -11.03
N PRO A 132 26.06 15.55 -12.02
CA PRO A 132 26.04 15.15 -13.43
C PRO A 132 26.98 13.98 -13.77
N GLY A 133 28.01 13.73 -12.96
CA GLY A 133 28.92 12.59 -13.11
C GLY A 133 28.41 11.27 -12.51
N LYS A 134 27.24 11.27 -11.86
CA LYS A 134 26.67 10.10 -11.19
C LYS A 134 25.28 9.79 -11.72
N ARG A 135 24.96 8.50 -11.79
CA ARG A 135 23.59 8.02 -12.04
C ARG A 135 22.79 8.12 -10.74
N VAL A 136 21.59 8.66 -10.80
CA VAL A 136 20.65 8.69 -9.68
C VAL A 136 19.52 7.73 -9.97
N VAL A 137 19.45 6.63 -9.21
CA VAL A 137 18.38 5.63 -9.32
C VAL A 137 17.40 5.86 -8.17
N PHE A 138 16.20 6.30 -8.51
CA PHE A 138 15.10 6.47 -7.57
C PHE A 138 14.32 5.16 -7.40
N VAL A 139 14.16 4.72 -6.16
CA VAL A 139 13.39 3.52 -5.79
C VAL A 139 11.90 3.86 -5.86
N GLY A 140 11.29 3.59 -7.02
CA GLY A 140 9.90 3.91 -7.32
C GLY A 140 8.90 2.86 -6.85
N VAL A 141 8.59 2.85 -5.56
CA VAL A 141 7.53 2.01 -4.96
C VAL A 141 6.31 2.87 -4.64
N GLY A 142 5.11 2.34 -4.88
CA GLY A 142 3.88 3.03 -4.50
C GLY A 142 2.63 2.50 -5.18
N PHE A 143 1.49 2.93 -4.64
CA PHE A 143 0.18 2.74 -5.26
C PHE A 143 -0.21 3.98 -6.08
N GLU A 144 -1.49 4.06 -6.45
CA GLU A 144 -2.04 5.14 -7.28
C GLU A 144 -1.91 6.52 -6.63
N THR A 145 -1.72 6.59 -5.30
CA THR A 145 -1.42 7.83 -4.58
C THR A 145 -0.04 8.40 -4.90
N THR A 146 0.94 7.53 -5.12
CA THR A 146 2.34 7.91 -5.23
C THR A 146 2.80 7.90 -6.69
N ALA A 147 2.29 6.96 -7.48
CA ALA A 147 2.67 6.80 -8.89
C ALA A 147 2.54 8.10 -9.71
N PRO A 148 1.50 8.96 -9.58
CA PRO A 148 1.42 10.22 -10.33
C PRO A 148 2.58 11.18 -10.03
N THR A 149 3.06 11.21 -8.77
CA THR A 149 4.19 12.07 -8.38
C THR A 149 5.51 11.59 -8.96
N ILE A 150 5.64 10.27 -9.13
CA ILE A 150 6.81 9.62 -9.72
C ILE A 150 6.78 9.80 -11.24
N ALA A 151 5.62 9.64 -11.89
CA ALA A 151 5.42 10.04 -13.28
C ALA A 151 5.78 11.51 -13.50
N GLY A 152 5.33 12.40 -12.62
CA GLY A 152 5.69 13.82 -12.65
C GLY A 152 7.20 14.07 -12.57
N SER A 153 7.96 13.24 -11.86
CA SER A 153 9.43 13.34 -11.82
C SER A 153 10.10 12.93 -13.13
N ILE A 154 9.57 11.90 -13.81
CA ILE A 154 10.04 11.47 -15.13
C ILE A 154 9.76 12.57 -16.15
N LEU A 155 8.55 13.13 -16.16
CA LEU A 155 8.19 14.25 -17.04
C LEU A 155 9.07 15.48 -16.77
N ALA A 156 9.35 15.78 -15.50
CA ALA A 156 10.21 16.90 -15.13
C ALA A 156 11.66 16.69 -15.58
N ALA A 157 12.21 15.48 -15.37
CA ALA A 157 13.55 15.14 -15.85
C ALA A 157 13.64 15.22 -17.38
N HIS A 158 12.60 14.75 -18.08
CA HIS A 158 12.50 14.83 -19.53
C HIS A 158 12.45 16.24 -20.06
N ALA A 159 11.55 17.08 -19.52
CA ALA A 159 11.43 18.47 -19.95
C ALA A 159 12.71 19.30 -19.69
N ARG A 160 13.54 18.89 -18.74
CA ARG A 160 14.79 19.59 -18.37
C ARG A 160 16.05 18.97 -18.97
N GLY A 161 15.96 17.83 -19.66
CA GLY A 161 17.13 17.12 -20.20
C GLY A 161 18.04 16.54 -19.10
N VAL A 162 17.47 16.03 -18.01
CA VAL A 162 18.23 15.40 -16.92
C VAL A 162 18.41 13.91 -17.21
N ASP A 163 19.47 13.59 -17.96
CA ASP A 163 19.68 12.26 -18.54
C ASP A 163 20.30 11.23 -17.58
N ASN A 164 20.71 11.66 -16.37
CA ASN A 164 21.29 10.81 -15.34
C ASN A 164 20.30 10.43 -14.22
N TYR A 165 19.00 10.72 -14.42
CA TYR A 165 17.93 10.32 -13.52
C TYR A 165 17.22 9.06 -14.03
N PHE A 166 17.06 8.07 -13.17
CA PHE A 166 16.38 6.81 -13.48
C PHE A 166 15.42 6.43 -12.37
N VAL A 167 14.33 5.77 -12.72
CA VAL A 167 13.35 5.21 -11.79
C VAL A 167 13.40 3.70 -11.91
N LEU A 168 13.64 3.03 -10.78
CA LEU A 168 13.41 1.60 -10.64
C LEU A 168 11.93 1.40 -10.28
N ALA A 169 11.07 1.16 -11.27
CA ALA A 169 9.62 1.16 -11.09
C ALA A 169 9.09 -0.17 -10.54
N ALA A 170 8.28 -0.11 -9.48
CA ALA A 170 7.46 -1.23 -8.98
C ALA A 170 6.11 -0.73 -8.47
N HIS A 171 5.51 0.17 -9.22
CA HIS A 171 4.18 0.68 -8.94
C HIS A 171 3.14 -0.42 -9.09
N LYS A 172 2.11 -0.35 -8.24
CA LYS A 172 1.08 -1.35 -8.09
C LYS A 172 -0.29 -0.70 -8.05
N THR A 173 -1.33 -1.40 -8.49
CA THR A 173 -2.72 -0.94 -8.46
C THR A 173 -3.56 -1.79 -7.51
N ILE A 174 -4.43 -1.16 -6.75
CA ILE A 174 -5.21 -1.78 -5.68
C ILE A 174 -6.46 -2.54 -6.15
N PRO A 175 -7.23 -2.10 -7.17
CA PRO A 175 -8.48 -2.77 -7.50
C PRO A 175 -8.31 -4.24 -7.92
N ILE A 176 -7.26 -4.58 -8.68
CA ILE A 176 -7.02 -5.93 -9.17
C ILE A 176 -6.74 -6.95 -8.04
N PRO A 177 -5.83 -6.71 -7.08
CA PRO A 177 -5.65 -7.62 -5.95
C PRO A 177 -6.91 -7.73 -5.08
N MET A 178 -7.74 -6.68 -4.95
CA MET A 178 -9.04 -6.81 -4.29
C MET A 178 -9.94 -7.81 -5.03
N GLN A 179 -9.98 -7.77 -6.36
CA GLN A 179 -10.75 -8.73 -7.17
C GLN A 179 -10.33 -10.18 -6.89
N LEU A 180 -9.01 -10.40 -6.82
CA LEU A 180 -8.41 -11.71 -6.59
C LEU A 180 -8.72 -12.22 -5.18
N LEU A 181 -8.58 -11.37 -4.15
CA LEU A 181 -8.85 -11.74 -2.76
C LEU A 181 -10.35 -12.00 -2.51
N SER A 182 -11.24 -11.27 -3.18
CA SER A 182 -12.69 -11.53 -3.13
C SER A 182 -13.06 -12.91 -3.66
N ALA A 183 -12.26 -13.46 -4.56
CA ALA A 183 -12.50 -14.79 -5.14
C ALA A 183 -11.96 -15.93 -4.27
N ASP A 184 -11.22 -15.64 -3.19
CA ASP A 184 -10.70 -16.65 -2.27
C ASP A 184 -11.76 -17.02 -1.22
N PRO A 185 -12.32 -18.25 -1.26
CA PRO A 185 -13.38 -18.66 -0.35
C PRO A 185 -12.90 -18.78 1.11
N GLU A 186 -11.60 -18.92 1.37
CA GLU A 186 -11.07 -18.97 2.74
C GLU A 186 -11.16 -17.61 3.45
N LEU A 187 -11.12 -16.51 2.69
CA LEU A 187 -11.21 -15.16 3.25
C LEU A 187 -12.66 -14.77 3.55
N ALA A 188 -13.61 -15.27 2.75
CA ALA A 188 -15.05 -15.01 2.87
C ALA A 188 -15.35 -13.50 3.04
N ILE A 189 -14.82 -12.68 2.12
CA ILE A 189 -14.92 -11.22 2.19
C ILE A 189 -16.34 -10.77 1.81
N ASP A 190 -17.03 -10.14 2.76
CA ASP A 190 -18.38 -9.59 2.59
C ASP A 190 -18.37 -8.09 2.23
N GLY A 191 -17.20 -7.44 2.18
CA GLY A 191 -17.09 -6.03 1.81
C GLY A 191 -15.71 -5.42 2.02
N TYR A 192 -15.48 -4.27 1.41
CA TYR A 192 -14.22 -3.53 1.55
C TYR A 192 -14.39 -2.13 2.13
N LEU A 193 -13.47 -1.78 3.04
CA LEU A 193 -13.13 -0.40 3.33
C LEU A 193 -12.07 0.05 2.33
N CYS A 194 -12.49 0.84 1.34
CA CYS A 194 -11.62 1.25 0.25
C CYS A 194 -10.69 2.41 0.66
N PRO A 195 -9.42 2.42 0.21
CA PRO A 195 -8.40 3.40 0.57
C PRO A 195 -8.78 4.81 0.07
N ALA A 196 -9.06 5.74 0.97
CA ALA A 196 -9.49 7.10 0.61
C ALA A 196 -8.49 7.83 -0.29
N HIS A 197 -7.20 7.77 -0.02
CA HIS A 197 -6.20 8.48 -0.83
C HIS A 197 -6.03 7.88 -2.23
N VAL A 198 -6.04 6.56 -2.36
CA VAL A 198 -6.04 5.89 -3.68
C VAL A 198 -7.29 6.29 -4.46
N SER A 199 -8.44 6.25 -3.79
CA SER A 199 -9.74 6.64 -4.35
C SER A 199 -9.81 8.13 -4.73
N ALA A 200 -9.05 9.00 -4.07
CA ALA A 200 -8.93 10.41 -4.48
C ALA A 200 -8.26 10.55 -5.85
N ILE A 201 -7.43 9.57 -6.25
CA ILE A 201 -6.78 9.51 -7.55
C ILE A 201 -7.65 8.79 -8.57
N ILE A 202 -8.01 7.53 -8.31
CA ILE A 202 -8.71 6.69 -9.30
C ILE A 202 -10.22 6.91 -9.34
N GLY A 203 -10.79 7.43 -8.25
CA GLY A 203 -12.22 7.61 -8.07
C GLY A 203 -12.88 6.42 -7.40
N ALA A 204 -14.07 6.64 -6.83
CA ALA A 204 -14.85 5.54 -6.26
C ALA A 204 -15.35 4.57 -7.34
N ASP A 205 -15.62 5.06 -8.57
CA ASP A 205 -16.14 4.23 -9.65
C ASP A 205 -15.17 3.09 -10.05
N SER A 206 -13.88 3.22 -9.73
CA SER A 206 -12.89 2.17 -9.97
C SER A 206 -13.14 0.86 -9.22
N TYR A 207 -13.98 0.87 -8.18
CA TYR A 207 -14.36 -0.35 -7.44
C TYR A 207 -15.70 -0.95 -7.88
N SER A 208 -16.38 -0.36 -8.88
CA SER A 208 -17.75 -0.74 -9.24
C SER A 208 -17.88 -2.22 -9.63
N PHE A 209 -16.85 -2.79 -10.27
CA PHE A 209 -16.84 -4.19 -10.67
C PHE A 209 -16.93 -5.14 -9.46
N LEU A 210 -16.36 -4.80 -8.30
CA LEU A 210 -16.49 -5.60 -7.07
C LEU A 210 -17.96 -5.69 -6.66
N ALA A 211 -18.65 -4.55 -6.66
CA ALA A 211 -20.04 -4.46 -6.25
C ALA A 211 -21.00 -5.10 -7.27
N SER A 212 -20.80 -4.85 -8.57
CA SER A 212 -21.72 -5.32 -9.62
C SER A 212 -21.48 -6.76 -10.06
N GLU A 213 -20.22 -7.18 -10.16
CA GLU A 213 -19.86 -8.50 -10.71
C GLU A 213 -19.63 -9.53 -9.60
N GLN A 214 -18.94 -9.16 -8.52
CA GLN A 214 -18.62 -10.07 -7.40
C GLN A 214 -19.59 -9.97 -6.23
N ARG A 215 -20.54 -9.02 -6.27
CA ARG A 215 -21.49 -8.74 -5.16
C ARG A 215 -20.80 -8.42 -3.83
N VAL A 216 -19.64 -7.77 -3.90
CA VAL A 216 -18.87 -7.32 -2.73
C VAL A 216 -19.02 -5.80 -2.58
N PRO A 217 -19.81 -5.31 -1.61
CA PRO A 217 -19.99 -3.87 -1.39
C PRO A 217 -18.67 -3.20 -1.00
N CYS A 218 -18.55 -1.93 -1.37
CA CYS A 218 -17.34 -1.15 -1.14
C CYS A 218 -17.70 0.21 -0.53
N VAL A 219 -16.99 0.63 0.52
CA VAL A 219 -17.18 1.96 1.10
C VAL A 219 -15.83 2.68 1.15
N VAL A 220 -15.71 3.77 0.38
CA VAL A 220 -14.53 4.64 0.43
C VAL A 220 -14.56 5.46 1.72
N THR A 221 -13.59 5.21 2.59
CA THR A 221 -13.64 5.65 3.98
C THR A 221 -12.42 6.47 4.38
N GLY A 222 -12.63 7.51 5.18
CA GLY A 222 -11.57 8.33 5.77
C GLY A 222 -10.74 7.59 6.82
N PHE A 223 -9.83 8.29 7.49
CA PHE A 223 -8.82 7.67 8.36
C PHE A 223 -9.07 7.90 9.85
N GLU A 224 -10.00 8.78 10.19
CA GLU A 224 -10.35 9.04 11.59
C GLU A 224 -11.26 7.93 12.13
N PRO A 225 -11.28 7.70 13.46
CA PRO A 225 -12.03 6.58 14.02
C PRO A 225 -13.54 6.68 13.73
N THR A 226 -14.11 7.89 13.70
CA THR A 226 -15.51 8.11 13.29
C THR A 226 -15.71 7.76 11.81
N ASP A 227 -14.79 8.14 10.92
CA ASP A 227 -14.87 7.81 9.49
C ASP A 227 -14.91 6.27 9.32
N ILE A 228 -13.95 5.57 9.94
CA ILE A 228 -13.82 4.11 9.85
C ILE A 228 -15.08 3.42 10.38
N MET A 229 -15.57 3.83 11.56
CA MET A 229 -16.77 3.25 12.15
C MET A 229 -18.02 3.51 11.30
N GLN A 230 -18.13 4.68 10.68
CA GLN A 230 -19.22 4.99 9.75
C GLN A 230 -19.13 4.13 8.49
N GLY A 231 -17.93 3.94 7.92
CA GLY A 231 -17.71 3.04 6.80
C GLY A 231 -18.11 1.59 7.11
N VAL A 232 -17.79 1.11 8.32
CA VAL A 232 -18.24 -0.21 8.79
C VAL A 232 -19.77 -0.26 8.95
N GLU A 233 -20.40 0.76 9.54
CA GLU A 233 -21.87 0.85 9.64
C GLU A 233 -22.53 0.75 8.26
N MET A 234 -21.98 1.45 7.27
CA MET A 234 -22.46 1.43 5.88
C MET A 234 -22.34 0.05 5.24
N LEU A 235 -21.20 -0.64 5.41
CA LEU A 235 -21.02 -2.01 4.93
C LEU A 235 -22.00 -3.00 5.60
N VAL A 236 -22.13 -2.94 6.93
CA VAL A 236 -23.07 -3.80 7.67
C VAL A 236 -24.49 -3.61 7.15
N ARG A 237 -24.91 -2.36 6.96
CA ARG A 237 -26.23 -2.03 6.42
C ARG A 237 -26.45 -2.65 5.04
N GLN A 238 -25.49 -2.49 4.12
CA GLN A 238 -25.59 -3.09 2.79
C GLN A 238 -25.73 -4.60 2.84
N VAL A 239 -24.90 -5.30 3.63
CA VAL A 239 -24.95 -6.76 3.76
C VAL A 239 -26.26 -7.24 4.38
N VAL A 240 -26.79 -6.53 5.38
CA VAL A 240 -28.08 -6.86 6.02
C VAL A 240 -29.26 -6.64 5.06
N GLU A 241 -29.19 -5.60 4.23
CA GLU A 241 -30.22 -5.26 3.23
C GLU A 241 -30.10 -6.08 1.93
N GLY A 242 -29.04 -6.87 1.76
CA GLY A 242 -28.76 -7.60 0.52
C GLY A 242 -28.37 -6.66 -0.65
N ARG A 243 -27.90 -5.45 -0.35
CA ARG A 243 -27.38 -4.49 -1.33
C ARG A 243 -25.89 -4.68 -1.54
N SER A 244 -25.41 -4.30 -2.72
CA SER A 244 -24.00 -4.31 -3.08
C SER A 244 -23.71 -3.13 -3.98
N GLU A 245 -23.22 -2.04 -3.39
CA GLU A 245 -22.97 -0.76 -4.03
C GLU A 245 -21.61 -0.20 -3.61
N VAL A 246 -21.11 0.75 -4.40
CA VAL A 246 -19.97 1.59 -4.01
C VAL A 246 -20.48 2.89 -3.41
N GLU A 247 -20.29 3.04 -2.11
CA GLU A 247 -20.66 4.25 -1.36
C GLU A 247 -19.40 5.05 -0.96
N ILE A 248 -19.57 6.36 -0.74
CA ILE A 248 -18.48 7.27 -0.38
C ILE A 248 -18.79 7.89 0.98
N GLU A 249 -18.15 7.39 2.02
CA GLU A 249 -18.14 8.05 3.33
C GLU A 249 -17.26 9.31 3.27
N TYR A 250 -16.07 9.20 2.66
CA TYR A 250 -15.07 10.27 2.59
C TYR A 250 -15.33 11.31 1.48
N SER A 251 -16.57 11.77 1.35
CA SER A 251 -17.05 12.70 0.30
C SER A 251 -16.39 14.08 0.33
N ARG A 252 -15.75 14.42 1.46
CA ARG A 252 -14.96 15.66 1.62
C ARG A 252 -13.72 15.74 0.74
N VAL A 253 -13.21 14.60 0.26
CA VAL A 253 -12.01 14.54 -0.60
C VAL A 253 -12.26 13.73 -1.87
N VAL A 254 -13.02 12.63 -1.77
CA VAL A 254 -13.16 11.67 -2.87
C VAL A 254 -14.36 12.01 -3.74
N LYS A 255 -14.13 12.00 -5.06
CA LYS A 255 -15.16 12.07 -6.09
C LYS A 255 -15.32 10.71 -6.77
N ARG A 256 -16.47 10.48 -7.42
CA ARG A 256 -16.73 9.23 -8.15
C ARG A 256 -15.70 9.01 -9.26
N GLU A 257 -15.36 10.07 -9.99
CA GLU A 257 -14.44 10.06 -11.11
C GLU A 257 -12.95 10.19 -10.75
N GLY A 258 -12.65 10.50 -9.49
CA GLY A 258 -11.27 10.72 -9.02
C GLY A 258 -10.62 11.99 -9.55
N ASN A 259 -9.29 11.99 -9.61
CA ASN A 259 -8.49 13.09 -10.11
C ASN A 259 -8.07 12.85 -11.57
N ARG A 260 -8.85 13.40 -12.50
CA ARG A 260 -8.61 13.26 -13.94
C ARG A 260 -7.22 13.69 -14.40
N LYS A 261 -6.63 14.73 -13.79
CA LYS A 261 -5.28 15.18 -14.15
C LYS A 261 -4.21 14.19 -13.72
N ALA A 262 -4.34 13.61 -12.52
CA ALA A 262 -3.42 12.57 -12.05
C ALA A 262 -3.55 11.29 -12.90
N GLN A 263 -4.77 10.90 -13.27
CA GLN A 263 -5.02 9.77 -14.17
C GLN A 263 -4.38 9.98 -15.55
N GLN A 264 -4.47 11.19 -16.12
CA GLN A 264 -3.82 11.53 -17.39
C GLN A 264 -2.30 11.40 -17.32
N ILE A 265 -1.68 11.92 -16.26
CA ILE A 265 -0.23 11.81 -16.03
C ILE A 265 0.21 10.34 -15.92
N LEU A 266 -0.57 9.52 -15.21
CA LEU A 266 -0.30 8.09 -15.11
C LEU A 266 -0.36 7.39 -16.47
N ALA A 267 -1.42 7.66 -17.25
CA ALA A 267 -1.62 7.05 -18.56
C ALA A 267 -0.59 7.51 -19.61
N GLU A 268 0.01 8.70 -19.43
CA GLU A 268 1.09 9.19 -20.27
C GLU A 268 2.40 8.44 -19.99
N VAL A 269 2.78 8.30 -18.72
CA VAL A 269 4.11 7.82 -18.33
C VAL A 269 4.18 6.31 -18.11
N PHE A 270 3.07 5.67 -17.77
CA PHE A 270 3.05 4.26 -17.42
C PHE A 270 2.07 3.44 -18.25
N VAL A 271 2.37 2.16 -18.38
CA VAL A 271 1.47 1.14 -18.96
C VAL A 271 1.28 -0.02 -17.97
N PRO A 272 0.11 -0.68 -17.97
CA PRO A 272 -0.12 -1.84 -17.12
C PRO A 272 0.82 -3.00 -17.44
N PHE A 273 1.28 -3.71 -16.41
CA PHE A 273 2.06 -4.95 -16.56
C PHE A 273 1.73 -5.97 -15.47
N ASP A 274 2.19 -7.21 -15.66
CA ASP A 274 2.03 -8.29 -14.71
C ASP A 274 3.05 -8.14 -13.58
N ALA A 275 2.59 -7.70 -12.40
CA ALA A 275 3.45 -7.44 -11.26
C ALA A 275 3.44 -8.57 -10.25
N GLU A 276 4.61 -8.85 -9.68
CA GLU A 276 4.75 -9.69 -8.50
C GLU A 276 4.40 -8.91 -7.22
N TRP A 277 3.56 -9.53 -6.38
CA TRP A 277 3.17 -9.07 -5.06
C TRP A 277 3.67 -10.06 -4.00
N ARG A 278 4.43 -9.58 -3.02
CA ARG A 278 4.95 -10.42 -1.93
C ARG A 278 3.81 -11.22 -1.29
N GLY A 279 3.96 -12.55 -1.28
CA GLY A 279 3.02 -13.47 -0.64
C GLY A 279 1.70 -13.74 -1.37
N ILE A 280 1.44 -13.04 -2.48
CA ILE A 280 0.28 -13.28 -3.35
C ILE A 280 0.71 -13.92 -4.67
N GLY A 281 1.88 -13.53 -5.19
CA GLY A 281 2.42 -14.00 -6.46
C GLY A 281 2.27 -12.97 -7.57
N VAL A 282 2.39 -13.43 -8.82
CA VAL A 282 2.22 -12.57 -10.00
C VAL A 282 0.74 -12.34 -10.25
N ILE A 283 0.33 -11.08 -10.29
CA ILE A 283 -1.06 -10.68 -10.54
C ILE A 283 -1.09 -9.92 -11.87
N PRO A 284 -1.77 -10.45 -12.90
CA PRO A 284 -1.80 -9.84 -14.23
C PRO A 284 -2.35 -8.40 -14.23
N GLY A 285 -1.70 -7.51 -14.97
CA GLY A 285 -2.10 -6.10 -15.11
C GLY A 285 -2.13 -5.25 -13.82
N SER A 286 -1.66 -5.80 -12.70
CA SER A 286 -1.69 -5.13 -11.38
C SER A 286 -0.52 -4.17 -11.13
N GLY A 287 0.43 -4.08 -12.07
CA GLY A 287 1.56 -3.19 -11.99
C GLY A 287 1.48 -2.04 -12.98
N LEU A 288 2.31 -1.02 -12.78
CA LEU A 288 2.57 0.03 -13.76
C LEU A 288 4.07 0.09 -14.08
N GLU A 289 4.44 -0.18 -15.33
CA GLU A 289 5.81 -0.06 -15.85
C GLU A 289 5.96 1.21 -16.68
N ILE A 290 7.19 1.70 -16.84
CA ILE A 290 7.46 2.92 -17.60
C ILE A 290 7.22 2.67 -19.09
N ALA A 291 6.39 3.52 -19.68
CA ALA A 291 5.98 3.43 -21.07
C ALA A 291 7.20 3.55 -22.02
N PRO A 292 7.15 2.94 -23.22
CA PRO A 292 8.28 2.98 -24.16
C PRO A 292 8.78 4.38 -24.49
N ALA A 293 7.90 5.38 -24.53
CA ALA A 293 8.25 6.78 -24.78
C ALA A 293 9.21 7.38 -23.73
N TYR A 294 9.22 6.83 -22.51
CA TYR A 294 10.06 7.27 -21.40
C TYR A 294 11.07 6.21 -20.96
N ALA A 295 11.34 5.20 -21.79
CA ALA A 295 12.22 4.08 -21.47
C ALA A 295 13.65 4.49 -21.08
N ALA A 296 14.11 5.67 -21.49
CA ALA A 296 15.40 6.23 -21.08
C ALA A 296 15.49 6.50 -19.56
N TYR A 297 14.36 6.70 -18.89
CA TYR A 297 14.26 6.91 -17.44
C TYR A 297 14.01 5.62 -16.66
N ASP A 298 13.85 4.48 -17.34
CA ASP A 298 13.66 3.18 -16.69
C ASP A 298 15.03 2.60 -16.32
N ALA A 299 15.29 2.44 -15.02
CA ALA A 299 16.56 1.93 -14.53
C ALA A 299 16.88 0.53 -15.05
N GLU A 300 15.87 -0.34 -15.20
CA GLU A 300 16.06 -1.72 -15.64
C GLU A 300 16.41 -1.78 -17.13
N LYS A 301 15.80 -0.91 -17.94
CA LYS A 301 16.05 -0.84 -19.39
C LYS A 301 17.36 -0.12 -19.70
N ALA A 302 17.69 0.94 -18.95
CA ALA A 302 18.86 1.77 -19.21
C ALA A 302 20.17 1.24 -18.59
N ILE A 303 20.09 0.49 -17.47
CA ILE A 303 21.26 0.11 -16.70
C ILE A 303 21.20 -1.40 -16.37
N PRO A 304 21.93 -2.24 -17.13
CA PRO A 304 22.07 -3.65 -16.80
C PRO A 304 22.78 -3.84 -15.45
N VAL A 305 22.24 -4.71 -14.61
CA VAL A 305 22.85 -5.07 -13.33
C VAL A 305 22.60 -6.55 -13.04
N ALA A 306 23.61 -7.23 -12.49
CA ALA A 306 23.46 -8.59 -12.01
C ALA A 306 22.78 -8.58 -10.63
N VAL A 307 21.68 -9.33 -10.51
CA VAL A 307 20.89 -9.44 -9.28
C VAL A 307 21.03 -10.87 -8.77
N GLU A 308 21.07 -11.03 -7.45
CA GLU A 308 21.07 -12.37 -6.86
C GLU A 308 19.70 -13.03 -6.96
N GLU A 309 19.67 -14.36 -6.82
CA GLU A 309 18.41 -15.09 -6.73
C GLU A 309 17.63 -14.69 -5.47
N PRO A 310 16.36 -14.27 -5.61
CA PRO A 310 15.55 -13.84 -4.48
C PRO A 310 15.33 -14.94 -3.44
N ARG A 311 15.41 -14.59 -2.16
CA ARG A 311 15.20 -15.49 -1.02
C ARG A 311 14.30 -14.80 0.00
N GLU A 312 13.16 -15.43 0.27
CA GLU A 312 12.27 -15.04 1.37
C GLU A 312 12.66 -15.75 2.67
N HIS A 313 12.44 -15.09 3.81
CA HIS A 313 12.73 -15.68 5.11
C HIS A 313 11.68 -16.76 5.44
N LYS A 314 12.09 -18.03 5.48
CA LYS A 314 11.18 -19.20 5.63
C LYS A 314 10.17 -19.14 6.77
N GLY A 315 10.52 -18.50 7.89
CA GLY A 315 9.61 -18.36 9.05
C GLY A 315 8.67 -17.15 9.02
N CYS A 316 8.79 -16.26 8.03
CA CYS A 316 8.02 -15.01 7.98
C CYS A 316 6.64 -15.25 7.35
N LEU A 317 5.57 -14.93 8.09
CA LEU A 317 4.20 -15.02 7.59
C LEU A 317 3.67 -13.70 6.96
N CYS A 318 4.54 -12.75 6.60
CA CYS A 318 4.09 -11.46 6.05
C CYS A 318 3.20 -11.63 4.81
N GLY A 319 3.44 -12.64 3.97
CA GLY A 319 2.56 -12.95 2.84
C GLY A 319 1.14 -13.37 3.24
N GLU A 320 1.00 -14.25 4.23
CA GLU A 320 -0.31 -14.67 4.75
C GLU A 320 -1.02 -13.53 5.48
N ILE A 321 -0.25 -12.69 6.18
CA ILE A 321 -0.78 -11.48 6.86
C ILE A 321 -1.30 -10.48 5.85
N LEU A 322 -0.59 -10.25 4.73
CA LEU A 322 -1.03 -9.35 3.67
C LEU A 322 -2.28 -9.83 2.93
N LYS A 323 -2.54 -11.15 2.91
CA LYS A 323 -3.80 -11.72 2.40
C LYS A 323 -4.94 -11.63 3.42
N GLY A 324 -4.67 -11.28 4.66
CA GLY A 324 -5.66 -11.30 5.74
C GLY A 324 -6.01 -12.70 6.25
N LYS A 325 -5.21 -13.74 5.92
CA LYS A 325 -5.44 -15.13 6.34
C LYS A 325 -4.99 -15.40 7.77
N VAL A 326 -3.93 -14.74 8.21
CA VAL A 326 -3.38 -14.85 9.56
C VAL A 326 -3.11 -13.47 10.14
N THR A 327 -3.18 -13.35 11.45
CA THR A 327 -2.84 -12.13 12.18
C THR A 327 -1.34 -12.09 12.51
N PRO A 328 -0.76 -10.89 12.79
CA PRO A 328 0.62 -10.81 13.28
C PRO A 328 0.88 -11.65 14.52
N PHE A 329 -0.10 -11.82 15.42
CA PHE A 329 0.03 -12.60 16.64
C PHE A 329 0.16 -14.10 16.41
N GLU A 330 -0.24 -14.60 15.23
CA GLU A 330 -0.09 -15.99 14.83
C GLU A 330 1.27 -16.27 14.17
N CYS A 331 2.06 -15.22 13.88
CA CYS A 331 3.40 -15.37 13.32
C CYS A 331 4.41 -15.72 14.43
N PRO A 332 5.14 -16.84 14.35
CA PRO A 332 6.06 -17.27 15.41
C PRO A 332 7.27 -16.34 15.59
N LEU A 333 7.54 -15.49 14.59
CA LEU A 333 8.62 -14.50 14.66
C LEU A 333 8.17 -13.17 15.26
N PHE A 334 6.88 -12.87 15.23
CA PHE A 334 6.35 -11.58 15.65
C PHE A 334 6.67 -11.32 17.13
N ALA A 335 7.15 -10.11 17.42
CA ALA A 335 7.49 -9.69 18.78
C ALA A 335 8.64 -10.46 19.46
N ALA A 336 9.22 -11.45 18.78
CA ALA A 336 10.36 -12.23 19.24
C ALA A 336 11.58 -11.92 18.35
N ALA A 337 11.83 -12.74 17.32
CA ALA A 337 12.93 -12.53 16.39
C ALA A 337 12.68 -11.36 15.43
N CYS A 338 11.42 -11.01 15.16
CA CYS A 338 11.02 -9.90 14.30
C CYS A 338 10.48 -8.74 15.15
N THR A 339 11.25 -7.66 15.21
CA THR A 339 10.96 -6.43 15.96
C THR A 339 11.21 -5.20 15.07
N PRO A 340 10.73 -4.00 15.45
CA PRO A 340 11.06 -2.78 14.73
C PRO A 340 12.58 -2.53 14.63
N GLU A 341 13.36 -2.95 15.62
CA GLU A 341 14.83 -2.82 15.64
C GLU A 341 15.51 -3.87 14.75
N ALA A 342 15.01 -5.11 14.77
CA ALA A 342 15.50 -6.23 13.97
C ALA A 342 14.35 -6.82 13.12
N PRO A 343 13.92 -6.15 12.04
CA PRO A 343 12.78 -6.59 11.25
C PRO A 343 13.17 -7.74 10.32
N VAL A 344 12.45 -8.85 10.41
CA VAL A 344 12.63 -10.01 9.51
C VAL A 344 11.83 -9.86 8.20
N GLY A 345 10.70 -9.15 8.24
CA GLY A 345 9.83 -8.96 7.08
C GLY A 345 9.37 -7.52 6.95
N ALA A 346 9.05 -7.11 5.72
CA ALA A 346 8.67 -5.72 5.43
C ALA A 346 7.43 -5.23 6.20
N CYS A 347 6.52 -6.13 6.56
CA CYS A 347 5.36 -5.81 7.39
C CYS A 347 5.74 -5.20 8.76
N MET A 348 6.95 -5.45 9.28
CA MET A 348 7.48 -4.86 10.51
C MET A 348 8.30 -3.59 10.27
N VAL A 349 8.78 -3.38 9.04
CA VAL A 349 9.58 -2.20 8.65
C VAL A 349 8.69 -1.00 8.36
N SER A 350 7.67 -1.21 7.53
CA SER A 350 6.83 -0.12 7.05
C SER A 350 6.02 0.49 8.19
N SER A 351 5.95 1.82 8.23
CA SER A 351 5.03 2.55 9.12
C SER A 351 3.55 2.26 8.84
N GLU A 352 3.25 1.70 7.67
CA GLU A 352 1.94 1.27 7.21
C GLU A 352 1.74 -0.24 7.32
N GLY A 353 2.71 -0.98 7.85
CA GLY A 353 2.68 -2.44 7.90
C GLY A 353 1.84 -2.97 9.05
N THR A 354 1.06 -4.03 8.78
CA THR A 354 0.18 -4.68 9.77
C THR A 354 0.94 -5.19 11.00
N CYS A 355 2.17 -5.71 10.83
CA CYS A 355 2.98 -6.14 11.97
C CYS A 355 3.49 -4.94 12.78
N ALA A 356 3.94 -3.86 12.13
CA ALA A 356 4.36 -2.66 12.83
C ALA A 356 3.20 -2.04 13.64
N ALA A 357 2.00 -2.00 13.04
CA ALA A 357 0.78 -1.54 13.71
C ALA A 357 0.44 -2.38 14.96
N ALA A 358 0.42 -3.71 14.79
CA ALA A 358 0.15 -4.65 15.88
C ALA A 358 1.20 -4.58 16.98
N TYR A 359 2.49 -4.43 16.64
CA TYR A 359 3.57 -4.33 17.62
C TYR A 359 3.44 -3.05 18.44
N LYS A 360 3.11 -1.94 17.78
CA LYS A 360 3.06 -0.61 18.40
C LYS A 360 1.83 -0.40 19.28
N TYR A 361 0.67 -0.90 18.87
CA TYR A 361 -0.62 -0.57 19.52
C TYR A 361 -1.46 -1.79 19.89
N GLY A 362 -1.15 -2.98 19.37
CA GLY A 362 -1.93 -4.19 19.59
C GLY A 362 -1.60 -4.95 20.88
N ARG A 363 -0.82 -4.34 21.78
CA ARG A 363 -0.42 -4.92 23.07
C ARG A 363 -1.16 -4.27 24.22
#